data_AF-A0A1M5M061-F1
#
_entry.id   AF-A0A1M5M061-F1
#
_cell.length_a   1.000
_cell.length_b   1.000
_cell.length_c   1.000
_cell.angle_alpha   90.00
_cell.angle_beta   90.00
_cell.angle_gamma   90.00
#
_symmetry.space_group_name_H-M   'P 1'
#
loop_
_entity.id
_entity.type
_entity.pdbx_description
1 polymer ?
#
loop_
_entity_poly.entity_id
_entity_poly.type
_entity_poly.pdbx_seq_one_letter_code
_entity_poly.pdbx_strand_id
1 'polypeptide(L)' 'MHLEILNQNQKDLLPFISQFKREYYLVGGTAIALHIGHRESIDFDLFKLSYLRKNDIYKKIAKSKINYTFVY' A
#
# COMPACT_ATOMS: atom_id res chain seq x y z
N MET A 1 16.39 2.69 2.99
CA MET A 1 14.95 2.99 3.11
C MET A 1 14.66 3.30 4.56
N HIS A 2 13.91 4.38 4.78
CA HIS A 2 13.54 4.89 6.10
C HIS A 2 12.22 4.27 6.56
N LEU A 3 12.26 3.08 7.17
CA LEU A 3 11.06 2.39 7.63
C LEU A 3 10.45 3.01 8.90
N GLU A 4 11.19 3.88 9.57
CA GLU A 4 10.73 4.69 10.69
C GLU A 4 9.61 5.67 10.30
N ILE A 5 9.46 5.99 9.01
CA ILE A 5 8.36 6.83 8.52
C ILE A 5 7.00 6.11 8.54
N LEU A 6 7.00 4.80 8.73
CA LEU A 6 5.79 3.98 8.81
C LEU A 6 5.46 3.71 10.28
N ASN A 7 4.21 3.95 10.66
CA ASN A 7 3.70 3.53 11.95
C ASN A 7 3.53 1.99 12.02
N GLN A 8 3.23 1.48 13.22
CA GLN A 8 3.12 0.04 13.44
C GLN A 8 2.03 -0.61 12.57
N ASN A 9 0.85 0.03 12.46
CA ASN A 9 -0.25 -0.49 11.66
C ASN A 9 0.13 -0.61 10.17
N GLN A 10 0.88 0.35 9.63
CA GLN A 10 1.38 0.27 8.25
C GLN A 10 2.41 -0.84 8.08
N LYS A 11 3.32 -1.02 9.03
CA LYS A 11 4.31 -2.11 9.02
C LYS A 11 3.63 -3.47 9.03
N ASP A 12 2.61 -3.63 9.86
CA ASP A 12 1.81 -4.86 9.95
C ASP A 12 1.00 -5.13 8.67
N LEU A 13 0.68 -4.09 7.90
CA LEU A 13 0.00 -4.19 6.61
C LEU A 13 0.95 -4.50 5.44
N LEU A 14 2.26 -4.29 5.57
CA LEU A 14 3.23 -4.51 4.49
C LEU A 14 3.15 -5.93 3.86
N PRO A 15 2.99 -7.04 4.61
CA PRO A 15 2.81 -8.36 4.02
C PRO A 15 1.61 -8.43 3.06
N PHE A 16 0.51 -7.77 3.41
CA PHE A 16 -0.67 -7.69 2.54
C PHE A 16 -0.39 -6.81 1.31
N ILE A 17 0.17 -5.62 1.48
CA ILE A 17 0.56 -4.73 0.37
C ILE A 17 1.51 -5.43 -0.60
N SER A 18 2.43 -6.26 -0.09
CA SER A 18 3.39 -7.00 -0.91
C SER A 18 2.74 -7.97 -1.90
N GLN A 19 1.48 -8.38 -1.69
CA GLN A 19 0.72 -9.21 -2.63
C GLN A 19 0.39 -8.49 -3.96
N PHE A 20 0.58 -7.16 -4.00
CA PHE A 20 0.36 -6.32 -5.16
C PHE A 20 1.66 -5.98 -5.91
N LYS A 21 2.85 -6.27 -5.35
CA LYS A 21 4.17 -5.81 -5.86
C LYS A 21 4.49 -6.19 -7.31
N ARG A 22 3.84 -7.21 -7.88
CA ARG A 22 4.08 -7.66 -9.26
C ARG A 22 3.49 -6.70 -10.29
N GLU A 23 2.41 -6.02 -9.94
CA GLU A 23 1.65 -5.18 -10.87
C GLU A 23 1.62 -3.72 -10.42
N TYR A 24 1.80 -3.47 -9.12
CA TYR A 24 1.68 -2.17 -8.50
C TYR A 24 2.99 -1.72 -7.89
N TYR A 25 3.21 -0.42 -7.90
CA TYR A 25 4.35 0.25 -7.27
C TYR A 25 3.87 1.39 -6.39
N LEU A 26 4.61 1.63 -5.31
CA LEU A 26 4.36 2.71 -4.37
C LEU A 26 4.70 4.05 -5.02
N VAL A 27 3.82 5.03 -4.85
CA VAL A 27 3.99 6.39 -5.38
C VAL A 27 3.73 7.43 -4.30
N GLY A 28 3.78 8.70 -4.71
CA GLY A 28 3.34 9.82 -3.89
C GLY A 28 4.28 10.12 -2.72
N GLY A 29 3.71 10.77 -1.69
CA GLY A 29 4.46 11.24 -0.53
C GLY A 29 5.10 10.11 0.26
N THR A 30 4.44 8.96 0.37
CA THR A 30 4.98 7.79 1.08
C THR A 30 6.22 7.22 0.41
N ALA A 31 6.25 7.16 -0.93
CA ALA A 31 7.45 6.71 -1.66
C ALA A 31 8.65 7.65 -1.38
N ILE A 32 8.43 8.96 -1.49
CA ILE A 32 9.49 9.97 -1.22
C ILE A 32 9.95 9.87 0.24
N ALA A 33 9.02 9.79 1.20
CA ALA A 33 9.33 9.65 2.62
C ALA A 33 10.17 8.39 2.92
N LEU A 34 9.87 7.24 2.30
CA LEU A 34 10.70 6.03 2.42
C LEU A 34 12.12 6.21 1.88
N HIS A 35 12.32 7.07 0.88
CA HIS A 35 13.63 7.33 0.30
C HIS A 35 14.48 8.29 1.14
N ILE A 36 13.88 9.33 1.73
CA ILE A 36 14.64 10.42 2.38
C ILE A 36 14.37 10.62 3.88
N GLY A 37 13.39 9.92 4.46
CA GLY A 37 13.11 9.96 5.90
C GLY A 37 12.53 11.27 6.43
N HIS A 38 12.05 12.17 5.55
CA HIS A 38 11.73 13.56 5.93
C HIS A 38 10.50 13.74 6.83
N ARG A 39 9.59 12.76 6.88
CA ARG A 39 8.37 12.79 7.71
C ARG A 39 7.76 11.40 7.84
N GLU A 40 6.91 11.22 8.85
CA GLU A 40 5.97 10.11 8.91
C GLU A 40 4.95 10.20 7.75
N SER A 41 4.53 9.04 7.23
CA SER A 41 3.43 8.95 6.28
C SER A 41 2.32 8.07 6.85
N ILE A 42 1.08 8.29 6.45
CA ILE A 42 -0.10 7.67 7.07
C ILE A 42 -0.93 6.82 6.10
N ASP A 43 -0.58 6.79 4.82
CA ASP A 43 -1.27 6.08 3.75
C ASP A 43 -0.31 5.36 2.78
N PHE A 44 -0.87 4.51 1.93
CA PHE A 44 -0.17 3.87 0.82
C PHE A 44 -0.90 4.16 -0.48
N ASP A 45 -0.27 4.91 -1.37
CA ASP A 45 -0.72 5.09 -2.75
C ASP A 45 -0.01 4.11 -3.69
N LEU A 46 -0.79 3.27 -4.37
CA LEU A 46 -0.27 2.26 -5.29
C LEU A 46 -0.78 2.51 -6.70
N PHE A 47 0.14 2.71 -7.64
CA PHE A 47 -0.18 2.83 -9.08
C PHE A 47 0.24 1.57 -9.81
N LYS A 48 -0.34 1.36 -11.00
CA LYS A 48 0.07 0.34 -11.96
C LYS A 48 0.07 0.91 -13.36
N LEU A 49 0.92 0.39 -14.23
CA LEU A 49 1.06 0.87 -15.61
C LEU A 49 -0.11 0.47 -16.52
N SER A 50 -0.84 -0.59 -16.17
CA SER A 50 -1.97 -1.11 -16.96
C SER A 50 -3.32 -0.66 -16.40
N TYR A 51 -4.40 -0.91 -17.13
CA TYR A 51 -5.75 -0.55 -16.71
C TYR A 51 -6.16 -1.18 -15.36
N LEU A 52 -6.71 -0.37 -14.46
CA LEU A 52 -7.19 -0.80 -13.14
C LEU A 52 -8.47 -1.63 -13.26
N ARG A 53 -8.39 -2.92 -12.89
CA ARG A 53 -9.56 -3.81 -12.80
C ARG A 53 -9.99 -3.91 -11.34
N LYS A 54 -10.96 -3.09 -10.93
CA LYS A 54 -11.45 -3.00 -9.54
C LYS A 54 -11.80 -4.37 -8.94
N ASN A 55 -12.46 -5.23 -9.72
CA ASN A 55 -12.85 -6.58 -9.29
C ASN A 55 -11.65 -7.48 -8.89
N ASP A 56 -10.49 -7.33 -9.53
CA ASP A 56 -9.30 -8.11 -9.17
C ASP A 56 -8.75 -7.67 -7.80
N ILE A 57 -8.80 -6.36 -7.54
CA ILE A 57 -8.39 -5.77 -6.26
C ILE A 57 -9.34 -6.24 -5.16
N TYR A 58 -10.66 -6.14 -5.37
CA TYR A 58 -11.66 -6.61 -4.42
C TYR A 58 -11.53 -8.09 -4.12
N LYS A 59 -11.27 -8.94 -5.14
CA LYS A 59 -11.02 -10.37 -4.93
C LYS A 59 -9.76 -10.63 -4.10
N LYS A 60 -8.68 -9.86 -4.28
CA LYS A 60 -7.47 -9.99 -3.44
C LYS A 60 -7.73 -9.55 -2.00
N ILE A 61 -8.41 -8.42 -1.81
CA ILE A 61 -8.79 -7.92 -0.47
C ILE A 61 -9.70 -8.93 0.24
N ALA A 62 -10.76 -9.43 -0.42
CA ALA A 62 -11.69 -10.39 0.17
C ALA A 62 -11.06 -11.75 0.50
N LYS A 63 -10.00 -12.14 -0.21
CA LYS A 63 -9.23 -13.36 0.11
C LYS A 63 -8.23 -13.16 1.24
N SER A 64 -7.91 -11.92 1.59
CA SER A 64 -7.03 -11.61 2.71
C SER A 64 -7.79 -11.73 4.03
N LYS A 65 -7.08 -12.06 5.11
CA LYS A 65 -7.67 -12.17 6.46
C LYS A 65 -7.68 -10.83 7.21
N ILE A 66 -7.59 -9.71 6.48
CA ILE A 66 -7.57 -8.37 7.09
C ILE A 66 -9.00 -7.84 7.23
N ASN A 67 -9.25 -7.05 8.26
CA ASN A 67 -10.49 -6.29 8.35
C ASN A 67 -10.42 -5.11 7.37
N TYR A 68 -11.47 -4.91 6.58
CA TYR A 68 -11.54 -3.82 5.61
C TYR A 68 -12.96 -3.24 5.51
N THR A 69 -13.04 -1.96 5.18
CA THR A 69 -14.28 -1.26 4.83
C THR A 69 -14.04 -0.54 3.52
N PHE A 70 -14.98 -0.65 2.58
CA PHE A 70 -14.97 0.17 1.38
C PHE A 70 -15.61 1.52 1.69
N VAL A 71 -14.84 2.60 1.49
CA VAL A 71 -15.32 3.97 1.61
C VAL A 71 -15.52 4.52 0.19
N TYR A 72 -16.66 5.17 -0.06
CA TYR A 72 -17.04 5.74 -1.36
C TYR A 72 -16.61 7.19 -1.48
#